data_AF-A0A0E9LZE3-F1
#
_entry.id   AF-A0A0E9LZE3-F1
#
_cell.length_a   1.000
_cell.length_b   1.000
_cell.length_c   1.000
_cell.angle_alpha   90.00
_cell.angle_beta   90.00
_cell.angle_gamma   90.00
#
_symmetry.space_group_name_H-M   'P 1'
#
loop_
_entity.id
_entity.type
_entity.pdbx_description
1 polymer ?
#
loop_
_entity_poly.entity_id
_entity_poly.type
_entity_poly.pdbx_seq_one_letter_code
_entity_poly.pdbx_strand_id
1 'polypeptide(L)'
;MKLFKNMHWPFIFGFLFFLSACDGDESVTGEDKDSARTEGHFSLSDGGSSSGGSGGGSDNGNGNDNEDYAGLVTAGEWNDLENWTFWESLLNGQDYSEIPEYWQFYTNNRVAFLVNGVGGSLVNAKVEISKGGTVVGATRTDNLGRADIWLGLHQKETVTDLSAYSLKINGTVQTVNLKRFVEGVNEVTLSSSPENLSRVELAFIVDATGSMGDELEFLKADLKSVIETVESENAAIDILTGTVFYRDEGDEYVVKHSGFTTDINTTVDFIGQQVANGGGDYPEAVHTALSTAMNELQWSDNARTRIAFLILDAPPHYETAIVNDIHNSVKLAAEKGIKLIPVTASGIDKETEFLMRFLGIVTNGTYVFITNDSGIGNDHIEASVGDYDVELLNALMVRLIKKYSE
;
A
#
# COMPACT_ATOMS: atom_id res chain seq x y z
N MET A 1 -17.55 -37.53 52.82
CA MET A 1 -18.40 -36.91 53.86
C MET A 1 -17.97 -35.46 53.97
N LYS A 2 -18.69 -34.44 53.47
CA LYS A 2 -20.09 -34.24 53.01
C LYS A 2 -20.08 -33.64 51.56
N LEU A 3 -20.93 -34.08 50.61
CA LEU A 3 -22.27 -33.54 50.20
C LEU A 3 -22.24 -32.03 49.83
N PHE A 4 -22.79 -31.50 48.72
CA PHE A 4 -23.67 -31.97 47.60
C PHE A 4 -23.13 -31.40 46.23
N LYS A 5 -23.77 -31.36 45.04
CA LYS A 5 -25.11 -31.72 44.48
C LYS A 5 -25.02 -31.97 42.95
N ASN A 6 -26.15 -32.29 42.29
CA ASN A 6 -26.32 -32.40 40.82
C ASN A 6 -27.17 -31.23 40.25
N MET A 7 -27.06 -30.93 38.94
CA MET A 7 -28.18 -31.02 37.97
C MET A 7 -27.71 -30.81 36.50
N HIS A 8 -28.31 -31.53 35.54
CA HIS A 8 -28.26 -31.28 34.09
C HIS A 8 -29.69 -31.22 33.52
N TRP A 9 -29.97 -30.36 32.54
CA TRP A 9 -30.98 -30.57 31.47
C TRP A 9 -30.70 -29.62 30.27
N PRO A 10 -30.81 -30.05 29.00
CA PRO A 10 -30.61 -29.21 27.79
C PRO A 10 -31.77 -28.29 27.41
N PHE A 11 -31.61 -27.44 26.38
CA PHE A 11 -32.72 -26.75 25.71
C PHE A 11 -32.67 -26.91 24.18
N ILE A 12 -33.86 -27.01 23.57
CA ILE A 12 -34.12 -27.11 22.14
C ILE A 12 -35.05 -25.95 21.76
N PHE A 13 -34.74 -25.24 20.68
CA PHE A 13 -35.65 -24.37 19.91
C PHE A 13 -35.10 -24.31 18.47
N GLY A 14 -35.89 -24.20 17.40
CA GLY A 14 -37.35 -24.07 17.31
C GLY A 14 -37.71 -23.16 16.13
N PHE A 15 -37.78 -23.75 14.93
CA PHE A 15 -38.07 -23.05 13.67
C PHE A 15 -39.51 -22.50 13.65
N LEU A 16 -39.73 -21.28 13.17
CA LEU A 16 -41.08 -20.76 12.88
C LEU A 16 -41.12 -19.91 11.61
N PHE A 17 -41.96 -20.33 10.65
CA PHE A 17 -42.34 -19.56 9.47
C PHE A 17 -43.53 -18.66 9.81
N PHE A 18 -43.65 -17.50 9.16
CA PHE A 18 -44.94 -16.81 9.00
C PHE A 18 -45.10 -16.27 7.58
N LEU A 19 -46.17 -16.72 6.93
CA LEU A 19 -46.73 -16.17 5.70
C LEU A 19 -48.03 -15.47 6.09
N SER A 20 -48.29 -14.28 5.55
CA SER A 20 -49.64 -13.73 5.52
C SER A 20 -49.78 -12.77 4.35
N ALA A 21 -50.82 -12.97 3.54
CA ALA A 21 -51.27 -12.05 2.51
C ALA A 21 -52.74 -11.73 2.78
N CYS A 22 -53.17 -10.50 2.51
CA CYS A 22 -54.57 -10.20 2.27
C CYS A 22 -54.73 -8.94 1.43
N ASP A 23 -55.85 -8.88 0.73
CA ASP A 23 -56.15 -8.01 -0.42
C ASP A 23 -57.06 -6.83 -0.03
N GLY A 24 -57.19 -5.79 -0.87
CA GLY A 24 -58.12 -4.68 -0.61
C GLY A 24 -57.98 -3.46 -1.54
N ASP A 25 -59.06 -3.10 -2.24
CA ASP A 25 -59.14 -2.12 -3.35
C ASP A 25 -59.97 -0.85 -2.99
N GLU A 26 -60.08 0.10 -3.94
CA GLU A 26 -60.98 1.28 -4.06
C GLU A 26 -60.59 2.66 -3.47
N SER A 27 -59.85 3.45 -4.28
CA SER A 27 -60.24 4.73 -4.97
C SER A 27 -60.74 6.03 -4.26
N VAL A 28 -60.56 7.19 -4.96
CA VAL A 28 -61.18 8.55 -4.80
C VAL A 28 -60.59 9.44 -3.67
N THR A 29 -60.19 10.73 -3.78
CA THR A 29 -60.19 11.86 -4.79
C THR A 29 -59.14 12.94 -4.40
N GLY A 30 -58.71 13.82 -5.34
CA GLY A 30 -58.56 15.27 -5.05
C GLY A 30 -57.25 16.04 -5.35
N GLU A 31 -57.21 16.72 -6.50
CA GLU A 31 -56.63 18.06 -6.82
C GLU A 31 -55.19 18.51 -6.41
N ASP A 32 -54.36 18.69 -7.45
CA ASP A 32 -53.46 19.83 -7.80
C ASP A 32 -52.57 20.57 -6.79
N LYS A 33 -51.26 20.61 -7.11
CA LYS A 33 -50.54 21.86 -7.49
C LYS A 33 -49.14 21.66 -8.09
N ASP A 34 -48.81 22.52 -9.06
CA ASP A 34 -47.50 22.69 -9.74
C ASP A 34 -46.32 22.92 -8.77
N SER A 35 -45.06 22.58 -9.09
CA SER A 35 -44.33 23.16 -10.25
C SER A 35 -42.96 22.53 -10.54
N ALA A 36 -42.53 22.74 -11.79
CA ALA A 36 -41.37 22.15 -12.46
C ALA A 36 -39.98 22.42 -11.87
N ARG A 37 -39.06 21.50 -12.20
CA ARG A 37 -37.68 21.84 -12.63
C ARG A 37 -37.37 21.15 -13.96
N THR A 38 -36.46 21.76 -14.71
CA THR A 38 -36.37 21.62 -16.17
C THR A 38 -35.07 20.94 -16.58
N GLU A 39 -35.14 19.98 -17.52
CA GLU A 39 -33.96 19.47 -18.22
C GLU A 39 -33.55 20.41 -19.37
N GLY A 40 -32.25 20.53 -19.60
CA GLY A 40 -31.66 21.41 -20.61
C GLY A 40 -30.71 20.70 -21.55
N HIS A 41 -31.25 19.97 -22.54
CA HIS A 41 -30.49 19.60 -23.74
C HIS A 41 -30.32 20.84 -24.63
N PHE A 42 -29.10 21.11 -25.12
CA PHE A 42 -28.90 22.05 -26.21
C PHE A 42 -27.78 21.61 -27.16
N SER A 43 -28.11 21.51 -28.44
CA SER A 43 -27.20 21.24 -29.55
C SER A 43 -27.14 22.45 -30.48
N LEU A 44 -25.97 22.75 -31.07
CA LEU A 44 -25.86 23.65 -32.22
C LEU A 44 -24.76 23.21 -33.19
N SER A 45 -24.82 23.77 -34.39
CA SER A 45 -24.41 23.13 -35.64
C SER A 45 -23.29 23.85 -36.43
N ASP A 46 -22.81 23.13 -37.45
CA ASP A 46 -21.81 23.48 -38.47
C ASP A 46 -22.07 24.79 -39.29
N GLY A 47 -21.03 25.32 -39.94
CA GLY A 47 -21.14 26.48 -40.85
C GLY A 47 -19.86 27.04 -41.51
N GLY A 48 -19.48 26.50 -42.69
CA GLY A 48 -19.11 27.32 -43.88
C GLY A 48 -17.65 27.78 -44.11
N SER A 49 -17.11 27.51 -45.31
CA SER A 49 -15.74 27.86 -45.76
C SER A 49 -15.58 29.21 -46.49
N SER A 50 -14.36 29.79 -46.52
CA SER A 50 -13.54 29.87 -47.76
C SER A 50 -12.19 30.66 -47.67
N SER A 51 -11.17 30.09 -48.34
CA SER A 51 -10.02 30.71 -49.04
C SER A 51 -9.08 31.75 -48.39
N GLY A 52 -7.80 31.34 -48.22
CA GLY A 52 -6.69 31.91 -49.02
C GLY A 52 -5.65 32.81 -48.34
N GLY A 53 -4.41 32.33 -48.21
CA GLY A 53 -3.24 33.15 -47.86
C GLY A 53 -2.00 32.33 -47.53
N SER A 54 -0.88 32.57 -48.22
CA SER A 54 0.39 31.87 -47.99
C SER A 54 1.34 32.72 -47.13
N GLY A 55 2.05 32.08 -46.19
CA GLY A 55 3.06 32.73 -45.35
C GLY A 55 3.80 31.70 -44.51
N GLY A 56 5.08 31.45 -44.83
CA GLY A 56 5.89 30.45 -44.12
C GLY A 56 6.47 30.99 -42.81
N GLY A 57 6.55 30.11 -41.82
CA GLY A 57 7.29 30.29 -40.58
C GLY A 57 7.56 28.93 -39.98
N SER A 58 8.80 28.43 -40.10
CA SER A 58 9.24 27.26 -39.35
C SER A 58 9.44 27.69 -37.91
N ASP A 59 8.61 27.19 -37.01
CA ASP A 59 8.85 27.30 -35.57
C ASP A 59 8.98 25.90 -34.99
N ASN A 60 10.18 25.56 -34.51
CA ASN A 60 10.46 24.30 -33.84
C ASN A 60 9.95 24.42 -32.40
N GLY A 61 8.63 24.27 -32.22
CA GLY A 61 8.04 24.04 -30.91
C GLY A 61 8.44 22.65 -30.41
N ASN A 62 9.51 22.58 -29.62
CA ASN A 62 9.85 21.38 -28.85
C ASN A 62 8.91 21.32 -27.63
N GLY A 63 7.66 20.90 -27.86
CA GLY A 63 6.64 20.73 -26.83
C GLY A 63 7.07 19.73 -25.76
N ASN A 64 6.91 20.11 -24.50
CA ASN A 64 7.12 19.23 -23.36
C ASN A 64 5.77 18.57 -23.01
N ASP A 65 5.28 17.73 -23.92
CA ASP A 65 3.87 17.27 -23.96
C ASP A 65 3.47 16.36 -22.77
N ASN A 66 4.39 16.10 -21.83
CA ASN A 66 4.17 15.27 -20.64
C ASN A 66 3.82 16.06 -19.35
N GLU A 67 3.81 17.40 -19.36
CA GLU A 67 3.38 18.17 -18.17
C GLU A 67 1.84 18.26 -18.01
N ASP A 68 1.07 18.14 -19.10
CA ASP A 68 -0.40 18.27 -19.09
C ASP A 68 -1.14 17.07 -18.46
N TYR A 69 -0.43 15.98 -18.12
CA TYR A 69 -1.02 14.74 -17.59
C TYR A 69 -0.86 14.53 -16.07
N ALA A 70 -0.04 15.34 -15.39
CA ALA A 70 0.21 15.22 -13.95
C ALA A 70 -0.92 15.86 -13.10
N GLY A 71 -1.20 15.28 -11.94
CA GLY A 71 -2.19 15.78 -10.99
C GLY A 71 -3.63 15.56 -11.43
N LEU A 72 -3.89 14.50 -12.21
CA LEU A 72 -5.23 14.15 -12.69
C LEU A 72 -5.79 12.87 -12.06
N VAL A 73 -4.93 11.88 -11.78
CA VAL A 73 -5.32 10.60 -11.17
C VAL A 73 -5.77 10.85 -9.72
N THR A 74 -6.89 10.25 -9.33
CA THR A 74 -7.42 10.32 -7.95
C THR A 74 -7.14 9.04 -7.18
N ALA A 75 -6.85 9.14 -5.89
CA ALA A 75 -6.55 8.00 -5.03
C ALA A 75 -7.02 8.22 -3.58
N GLY A 76 -7.19 7.12 -2.85
CA GLY A 76 -7.41 7.09 -1.39
C GLY A 76 -6.23 6.45 -0.65
N GLU A 77 -6.03 6.82 0.62
CA GLU A 77 -5.12 6.13 1.56
C GLU A 77 -5.93 5.32 2.58
N TRP A 78 -5.46 4.12 2.92
CA TRP A 78 -5.88 3.42 4.12
C TRP A 78 -4.70 2.87 4.92
N ASN A 79 -4.66 3.19 6.23
CA ASN A 79 -3.64 2.68 7.13
C ASN A 79 -4.22 1.66 8.13
N ASP A 80 -4.00 0.37 7.88
CA ASP A 80 -4.47 -0.72 8.76
C ASP A 80 -3.76 -0.79 10.12
N LEU A 81 -2.54 -0.23 10.26
CA LEU A 81 -1.82 -0.20 11.55
C LEU A 81 -2.42 0.82 12.52
N GLU A 82 -2.87 1.96 11.99
CA GLU A 82 -3.64 3.00 12.69
C GLU A 82 -5.10 2.54 12.95
N ASN A 83 -5.68 1.72 12.05
CA ASN A 83 -7.05 1.20 12.12
C ASN A 83 -7.12 -0.29 12.55
N TRP A 84 -6.25 -0.74 13.46
CA TRP A 84 -6.06 -2.17 13.75
C TRP A 84 -7.32 -2.97 14.10
N THR A 85 -8.25 -2.38 14.87
CA THR A 85 -9.52 -3.05 15.24
C THR A 85 -10.41 -3.32 14.02
N PHE A 86 -10.37 -2.44 13.00
CA PHE A 86 -11.06 -2.66 11.74
C PHE A 86 -10.43 -3.82 10.98
N TRP A 87 -9.11 -3.83 10.84
CA TRP A 87 -8.36 -4.92 10.19
C TRP A 87 -8.63 -6.30 10.84
N GLU A 88 -8.56 -6.37 12.18
CA GLU A 88 -8.90 -7.60 12.91
C GLU A 88 -10.36 -8.01 12.70
N SER A 89 -11.30 -7.05 12.67
CA SER A 89 -12.72 -7.36 12.44
C SER A 89 -12.98 -7.84 11.01
N LEU A 90 -12.27 -7.28 10.03
CA LEU A 90 -12.37 -7.60 8.62
C LEU A 90 -11.91 -9.04 8.34
N LEU A 91 -10.71 -9.42 8.84
CA LEU A 91 -10.17 -10.77 8.68
C LEU A 91 -10.89 -11.85 9.51
N ASN A 92 -11.59 -11.46 10.59
CA ASN A 92 -12.45 -12.38 11.34
C ASN A 92 -13.91 -12.40 10.82
N GLY A 93 -14.24 -11.56 9.84
CA GLY A 93 -15.52 -11.55 9.14
C GLY A 93 -15.70 -12.77 8.24
N GLN A 94 -16.94 -13.11 7.90
CA GLN A 94 -17.22 -14.26 7.01
C GLN A 94 -16.54 -14.08 5.65
N ASP A 95 -16.67 -12.89 5.06
CA ASP A 95 -16.36 -12.62 3.65
C ASP A 95 -14.85 -12.72 3.32
N TYR A 96 -13.97 -12.51 4.30
CA TYR A 96 -12.51 -12.48 4.10
C TYR A 96 -11.73 -13.43 5.02
N SER A 97 -12.40 -14.34 5.72
CA SER A 97 -11.78 -15.26 6.68
C SER A 97 -10.78 -16.26 6.08
N GLU A 98 -10.82 -16.49 4.77
CA GLU A 98 -9.90 -17.40 4.05
C GLU A 98 -8.63 -16.69 3.54
N ILE A 99 -8.65 -15.37 3.42
CA ILE A 99 -7.54 -14.55 2.89
C ILE A 99 -6.19 -14.76 3.62
N PRO A 100 -6.13 -14.86 4.97
CA PRO A 100 -4.87 -15.17 5.67
C PRO A 100 -4.28 -16.54 5.33
N GLU A 101 -5.15 -17.53 5.02
CA GLU A 101 -4.72 -18.87 4.60
C GLU A 101 -4.23 -18.85 3.15
N TYR A 102 -4.93 -18.12 2.27
CA TYR A 102 -4.60 -17.97 0.86
C TYR A 102 -3.18 -17.44 0.67
N TRP A 103 -2.89 -16.22 1.13
CA TRP A 103 -1.53 -15.66 1.00
C TRP A 103 -0.53 -16.15 2.05
N GLN A 104 -0.98 -16.93 3.04
CA GLN A 104 -0.18 -17.38 4.18
C GLN A 104 0.46 -16.19 4.94
N PHE A 105 -0.36 -15.17 5.24
CA PHE A 105 0.00 -14.04 6.10
C PHE A 105 -0.91 -14.01 7.33
N TYR A 106 -0.32 -14.32 8.49
CA TYR A 106 -1.01 -14.44 9.78
C TYR A 106 -0.59 -13.29 10.71
N THR A 107 -1.38 -12.22 10.73
CA THR A 107 -1.04 -10.99 11.47
C THR A 107 -1.48 -10.99 12.95
N ASN A 108 -1.98 -12.11 13.47
CA ASN A 108 -2.56 -12.28 14.81
C ASN A 108 -1.57 -12.16 15.98
N ASN A 109 -0.26 -12.21 15.72
CA ASN A 109 0.79 -12.17 16.73
C ASN A 109 1.63 -10.87 16.65
N ARG A 110 0.96 -9.71 16.47
CA ARG A 110 1.57 -8.37 16.43
C ARG A 110 2.25 -8.02 17.76
N VAL A 111 3.48 -7.54 17.69
CA VAL A 111 4.31 -7.03 18.81
C VAL A 111 4.79 -5.63 18.42
N ALA A 112 4.16 -4.62 19.00
CA ALA A 112 4.47 -3.21 18.73
C ALA A 112 5.51 -2.64 19.71
N PHE A 113 6.35 -1.74 19.22
CA PHE A 113 7.41 -1.06 19.96
C PHE A 113 7.31 0.45 19.82
N LEU A 114 7.73 1.15 20.87
CA LEU A 114 8.06 2.57 20.84
C LEU A 114 9.45 2.75 21.44
N VAL A 115 10.43 3.09 20.60
CA VAL A 115 11.84 3.15 20.97
C VAL A 115 12.30 4.61 21.05
N ASN A 116 12.62 5.03 22.27
CA ASN A 116 13.07 6.38 22.57
C ASN A 116 14.56 6.40 22.93
N GLY A 117 15.19 7.54 22.71
CA GLY A 117 16.53 7.87 23.15
C GLY A 117 16.50 9.02 24.15
N VAL A 118 17.69 9.50 24.52
CA VAL A 118 17.82 10.73 25.29
C VAL A 118 17.49 11.93 24.39
N GLY A 119 16.28 12.47 24.58
CA GLY A 119 15.82 13.71 23.93
C GLY A 119 14.81 13.56 22.80
N GLY A 120 14.45 12.34 22.38
CA GLY A 120 13.47 12.09 21.31
C GLY A 120 13.42 10.63 20.86
N SER A 121 12.56 10.34 19.89
CA SER A 121 12.44 9.01 19.26
C SER A 121 13.73 8.58 18.56
N LEU A 122 14.09 7.30 18.61
CA LEU A 122 15.21 6.76 17.82
C LEU A 122 14.70 6.32 16.45
N VAL A 123 15.13 7.03 15.41
CA VAL A 123 14.84 6.71 14.00
C VAL A 123 15.82 5.65 13.49
N ASN A 124 15.36 4.77 12.59
CA ASN A 124 16.17 3.75 11.91
C ASN A 124 16.86 2.73 12.85
N ALA A 125 16.48 2.68 14.13
CA ALA A 125 17.03 1.75 15.12
C ALA A 125 16.58 0.32 14.81
N LYS A 126 17.53 -0.62 14.75
CA LYS A 126 17.25 -2.02 14.44
C LYS A 126 16.63 -2.72 15.65
N VAL A 127 15.42 -3.25 15.49
CA VAL A 127 14.67 -3.99 16.52
C VAL A 127 14.64 -5.45 16.11
N GLU A 128 15.10 -6.36 16.97
CA GLU A 128 15.18 -7.80 16.67
C GLU A 128 14.58 -8.62 17.82
N ILE A 129 13.62 -9.49 17.51
CA ILE A 129 13.12 -10.51 18.44
C ILE A 129 13.77 -11.85 18.11
N SER A 130 14.29 -12.54 19.11
CA SER A 130 14.85 -13.90 18.98
C SER A 130 14.14 -14.91 19.87
N LYS A 131 14.01 -16.16 19.41
CA LYS A 131 13.48 -17.31 20.16
C LYS A 131 14.57 -18.39 20.18
N GLY A 132 15.01 -18.82 21.36
CA GLY A 132 16.08 -19.83 21.49
C GLY A 132 17.42 -19.43 20.83
N GLY A 133 17.70 -18.13 20.69
CA GLY A 133 18.90 -17.60 20.04
C GLY A 133 18.78 -17.35 18.52
N THR A 134 17.72 -17.84 17.87
CA THR A 134 17.44 -17.56 16.45
C THR A 134 16.57 -16.31 16.32
N VAL A 135 16.93 -15.38 15.42
CA VAL A 135 16.08 -14.22 15.10
C VAL A 135 14.82 -14.70 14.39
N VAL A 136 13.65 -14.36 14.93
CA VAL A 136 12.33 -14.76 14.43
C VAL A 136 11.53 -13.60 13.85
N GLY A 137 11.99 -12.37 14.06
CA GLY A 137 11.49 -11.17 13.40
C GLY A 137 12.45 -10.03 13.67
N ALA A 138 12.66 -9.19 12.67
CA ALA A 138 13.48 -7.99 12.79
C ALA A 138 12.91 -6.88 11.89
N THR A 139 13.07 -5.64 12.34
CA THR A 139 12.60 -4.45 11.64
C THR A 139 13.45 -3.24 12.03
N ARG A 140 13.13 -2.05 11.51
CA ARG A 140 13.69 -0.78 11.96
C ARG A 140 12.59 0.20 12.34
N THR A 141 12.90 1.09 13.28
CA THR A 141 11.98 2.14 13.72
C THR A 141 11.82 3.26 12.70
N ASP A 142 10.62 3.84 12.65
CA ASP A 142 10.33 5.02 11.84
C ASP A 142 10.76 6.35 12.49
N ASN A 143 10.44 7.47 11.85
CA ASN A 143 10.63 8.84 12.32
C ASN A 143 10.04 9.10 13.73
N LEU A 144 8.98 8.38 14.11
CA LEU A 144 8.36 8.48 15.43
C LEU A 144 8.90 7.45 16.45
N GLY A 145 9.88 6.63 16.06
CA GLY A 145 10.45 5.58 16.90
C GLY A 145 9.57 4.33 17.00
N ARG A 146 8.55 4.19 16.15
CA ARG A 146 7.61 3.06 16.17
C ARG A 146 8.14 1.93 15.29
N ALA A 147 7.87 0.70 15.72
CA ALA A 147 8.20 -0.52 14.98
C ALA A 147 7.20 -1.62 15.33
N ASP A 148 6.87 -2.47 14.36
CA ASP A 148 6.00 -3.63 14.56
C ASP A 148 6.68 -4.90 14.05
N ILE A 149 6.45 -6.02 14.74
CA ILE A 149 6.93 -7.36 14.38
C ILE A 149 5.78 -8.37 14.56
N TRP A 150 5.60 -9.28 13.60
CA TRP A 150 4.56 -10.32 13.62
C TRP A 150 5.23 -11.68 13.84
N LEU A 151 4.99 -12.30 14.99
CA LEU A 151 5.63 -13.55 15.34
C LEU A 151 4.95 -14.73 14.63
N GLY A 152 5.71 -15.42 13.77
CA GLY A 152 5.16 -16.51 12.96
C GLY A 152 4.31 -16.01 11.78
N LEU A 153 4.64 -14.85 11.19
CA LEU A 153 3.88 -14.23 10.09
C LEU A 153 3.45 -15.19 8.96
N HIS A 154 4.27 -16.18 8.60
CA HIS A 154 3.99 -17.16 7.54
C HIS A 154 3.67 -18.56 8.08
N GLN A 155 3.23 -18.64 9.34
CA GLN A 155 2.91 -19.90 10.00
C GLN A 155 1.63 -19.72 10.82
N LYS A 156 0.73 -20.70 10.76
CA LYS A 156 -0.53 -20.69 11.52
C LYS A 156 -0.30 -21.01 13.01
N GLU A 157 0.63 -20.29 13.65
CA GLU A 157 0.99 -20.42 15.06
C GLU A 157 0.12 -19.52 15.96
N THR A 158 -0.44 -20.09 17.02
CA THR A 158 -0.99 -19.31 18.13
C THR A 158 0.14 -18.99 19.12
N VAL A 159 0.69 -17.77 19.08
CA VAL A 159 1.70 -17.33 20.05
C VAL A 159 0.99 -16.71 21.26
N THR A 160 0.93 -17.47 22.36
CA THR A 160 0.26 -17.05 23.61
C THR A 160 1.23 -16.64 24.73
N ASP A 161 2.51 -16.98 24.63
CA ASP A 161 3.52 -16.68 25.64
C ASP A 161 4.81 -16.18 24.98
N LEU A 162 5.31 -15.04 25.47
CA LEU A 162 6.53 -14.39 25.03
C LEU A 162 7.73 -14.65 25.95
N SER A 163 7.59 -15.43 27.02
CA SER A 163 8.64 -15.73 28.01
C SER A 163 9.92 -16.35 27.41
N ALA A 164 9.80 -17.07 26.29
CA ALA A 164 10.91 -17.70 25.56
C ALA A 164 11.56 -16.78 24.51
N TYR A 165 11.09 -15.54 24.37
CA TYR A 165 11.55 -14.56 23.39
C TYR A 165 12.40 -13.47 24.05
N SER A 166 13.44 -13.02 23.35
CA SER A 166 14.36 -11.98 23.82
C SER A 166 14.44 -10.84 22.82
N LEU A 167 14.45 -9.60 23.33
CA LEU A 167 14.59 -8.39 22.52
C LEU A 167 16.06 -7.95 22.41
N LYS A 168 16.48 -7.56 21.21
CA LYS A 168 17.66 -6.71 20.99
C LYS A 168 17.23 -5.43 20.28
N ILE A 169 17.87 -4.33 20.65
CA ILE A 169 17.80 -3.07 19.90
C ILE A 169 19.23 -2.59 19.64
N ASN A 170 19.56 -2.26 18.38
CA ASN A 170 20.91 -1.91 17.93
C ASN A 170 21.97 -2.92 18.44
N GLY A 171 21.68 -4.21 18.31
CA GLY A 171 22.51 -5.33 18.78
C GLY A 171 22.57 -5.54 20.30
N THR A 172 22.06 -4.60 21.10
CA THR A 172 22.09 -4.65 22.57
C THR A 172 20.85 -5.34 23.11
N VAL A 173 21.03 -6.38 23.94
CA VAL A 173 19.93 -7.12 24.60
C VAL A 173 19.20 -6.19 25.57
N GLN A 174 17.88 -6.16 25.47
CA GLN A 174 17.00 -5.37 26.33
C GLN A 174 16.32 -6.25 27.37
N THR A 175 16.37 -5.87 28.64
CA THR A 175 15.68 -6.56 29.73
C THR A 175 14.26 -6.03 29.86
N VAL A 176 13.36 -6.54 29.02
CA VAL A 176 11.93 -6.19 29.03
C VAL A 176 11.05 -7.44 29.05
N ASN A 177 9.92 -7.36 29.75
CA ASN A 177 8.87 -8.36 29.61
C ASN A 177 8.07 -8.01 28.35
N LEU A 178 8.34 -8.74 27.26
CA LEU A 178 7.66 -8.53 25.98
C LEU A 178 6.16 -8.76 26.12
N LYS A 179 5.39 -7.88 25.48
CA LYS A 179 3.92 -7.90 25.38
C LYS A 179 3.50 -8.05 23.92
N ARG A 180 2.39 -8.74 23.66
CA ARG A 180 1.69 -8.64 22.37
C ARG A 180 0.95 -7.29 22.30
N PHE A 181 0.64 -6.80 21.11
CA PHE A 181 -0.01 -5.49 20.93
C PHE A 181 -1.33 -5.35 21.73
N VAL A 182 -2.12 -6.42 21.81
CA VAL A 182 -3.36 -6.49 22.62
C VAL A 182 -3.14 -6.31 24.14
N GLU A 183 -1.91 -6.51 24.62
CA GLU A 183 -1.48 -6.28 26.01
C GLU A 183 -0.81 -4.90 26.19
N GLY A 184 -0.64 -4.14 25.11
CA GLY A 184 -0.05 -2.81 25.05
C GLY A 184 1.31 -2.75 24.33
N VAL A 185 1.76 -1.54 24.01
CA VAL A 185 3.03 -1.27 23.33
C VAL A 185 4.23 -1.58 24.25
N ASN A 186 5.32 -2.03 23.64
CA ASN A 186 6.62 -2.25 24.29
C ASN A 186 7.46 -0.96 24.20
N GLU A 187 7.34 -0.11 25.22
CA GLU A 187 8.14 1.11 25.34
C GLU A 187 9.56 0.78 25.84
N VAL A 188 10.58 1.26 25.11
CA VAL A 188 11.99 1.07 25.46
C VAL A 188 12.76 2.37 25.31
N THR A 189 13.44 2.81 26.37
CA THR A 189 14.28 4.03 26.34
C THR A 189 15.75 3.65 26.45
N LEU A 190 16.53 3.95 25.41
CA LEU A 190 17.98 3.77 25.38
C LEU A 190 18.72 5.02 25.87
N SER A 191 19.96 4.84 26.32
CA SER A 191 20.84 5.95 26.73
C SER A 191 21.51 6.70 25.56
N SER A 192 21.33 6.23 24.32
CA SER A 192 21.75 6.93 23.10
C SER A 192 20.80 8.07 22.75
N SER A 193 21.31 9.15 22.16
CA SER A 193 20.47 10.17 21.50
C SER A 193 20.17 9.77 20.05
N PRO A 194 19.11 10.34 19.44
CA PRO A 194 18.81 10.15 18.02
C PRO A 194 19.97 10.61 17.12
N GLU A 195 20.22 9.89 16.03
CA GLU A 195 21.18 10.30 15.00
C GLU A 195 20.54 11.28 14.01
N ASN A 196 21.28 12.31 13.60
CA ASN A 196 20.83 13.25 12.57
C ASN A 196 21.01 12.62 11.18
N LEU A 197 20.11 11.73 10.81
CA LEU A 197 20.04 11.13 9.48
C LEU A 197 19.34 12.13 8.53
N SER A 198 19.97 12.45 7.40
CA SER A 198 19.43 13.33 6.34
C SER A 198 18.93 12.57 5.13
N ARG A 199 19.31 11.31 4.95
CA ARG A 199 19.03 10.55 3.73
C ARG A 199 17.60 9.99 3.67
N VAL A 200 16.94 10.16 2.53
CA VAL A 200 15.66 9.52 2.18
C VAL A 200 15.85 8.75 0.88
N GLU A 201 15.50 7.47 0.87
CA GLU A 201 15.58 6.61 -0.32
C GLU A 201 14.17 6.28 -0.81
N LEU A 202 13.87 6.66 -2.05
CA LEU A 202 12.56 6.49 -2.70
C LEU A 202 12.69 5.55 -3.90
N ALA A 203 12.01 4.42 -3.86
CA ALA A 203 11.92 3.50 -4.99
C ALA A 203 10.50 3.50 -5.58
N PHE A 204 10.40 3.42 -6.90
CA PHE A 204 9.15 3.14 -7.60
C PHE A 204 9.28 1.78 -8.30
N ILE A 205 8.46 0.82 -7.88
CA ILE A 205 8.33 -0.52 -8.45
C ILE A 205 7.05 -0.50 -9.27
N VAL A 206 7.15 -0.56 -10.59
CA VAL A 206 6.05 -0.18 -11.49
C VAL A 206 5.77 -1.30 -12.49
N ASP A 207 4.52 -1.69 -12.56
CA ASP A 207 4.00 -2.55 -13.62
C ASP A 207 4.01 -1.82 -14.98
N ALA A 208 4.55 -2.47 -16.02
CA ALA A 208 4.58 -1.95 -17.39
C ALA A 208 4.19 -3.03 -18.42
N THR A 209 3.29 -3.91 -18.00
CA THR A 209 2.54 -4.84 -18.84
C THR A 209 1.63 -4.10 -19.83
N GLY A 210 0.91 -4.84 -20.69
CA GLY A 210 0.00 -4.23 -21.65
C GLY A 210 -1.26 -3.60 -21.05
N SER A 211 -1.73 -4.07 -19.89
CA SER A 211 -2.99 -3.63 -19.26
C SER A 211 -2.87 -2.26 -18.59
N MET A 212 -1.72 -1.94 -17.99
CA MET A 212 -1.37 -0.59 -17.50
C MET A 212 -1.31 0.49 -18.61
N GLY A 213 -1.66 0.17 -19.87
CA GLY A 213 -1.42 1.03 -21.03
C GLY A 213 -2.15 2.37 -21.00
N ASP A 214 -3.34 2.44 -20.38
CA ASP A 214 -4.09 3.68 -20.23
C ASP A 214 -3.73 4.50 -18.98
N GLU A 215 -3.34 3.88 -17.87
CA GLU A 215 -2.87 4.60 -16.67
C GLU A 215 -1.38 5.01 -16.72
N LEU A 216 -0.51 4.25 -17.41
CA LEU A 216 0.96 4.40 -17.27
C LEU A 216 1.49 5.78 -17.68
N GLU A 217 0.94 6.44 -18.71
CA GLU A 217 1.41 7.78 -19.09
C GLU A 217 1.03 8.86 -18.06
N PHE A 218 -0.15 8.77 -17.45
CA PHE A 218 -0.53 9.61 -16.32
C PHE A 218 0.33 9.32 -15.10
N LEU A 219 0.55 8.03 -14.80
CA LEU A 219 1.40 7.59 -13.70
C LEU A 219 2.83 8.12 -13.85
N LYS A 220 3.45 8.04 -15.03
CA LYS A 220 4.78 8.62 -15.30
C LYS A 220 4.82 10.12 -15.02
N ALA A 221 3.79 10.86 -15.43
CA ALA A 221 3.68 12.30 -15.19
C ALA A 221 3.52 12.61 -13.69
N ASP A 222 2.72 11.83 -12.97
CA ASP A 222 2.58 11.92 -11.52
C ASP A 222 3.88 11.56 -10.79
N LEU A 223 4.56 10.46 -11.16
CA LEU A 223 5.84 10.08 -10.57
C LEU A 223 6.90 11.17 -10.76
N LYS A 224 7.00 11.76 -11.97
CA LYS A 224 7.87 12.90 -12.23
C LYS A 224 7.50 14.09 -11.32
N SER A 225 6.22 14.47 -11.29
CA SER A 225 5.70 15.56 -10.45
C SER A 225 5.99 15.35 -8.96
N VAL A 226 5.84 14.12 -8.45
CA VAL A 226 6.17 13.75 -7.07
C VAL A 226 7.65 13.99 -6.78
N ILE A 227 8.53 13.47 -7.64
CA ILE A 227 9.98 13.56 -7.43
C ILE A 227 10.44 15.03 -7.44
N GLU A 228 10.03 15.80 -8.46
CA GLU A 228 10.38 17.23 -8.59
C GLU A 228 9.82 18.07 -7.42
N THR A 229 8.59 17.78 -6.99
CA THR A 229 7.97 18.47 -5.85
C THR A 229 8.74 18.22 -4.56
N VAL A 230 9.02 16.94 -4.25
CA VAL A 230 9.73 16.55 -3.03
C VAL A 230 11.15 17.12 -3.01
N GLU A 231 11.86 17.18 -4.14
CA GLU A 231 13.17 17.86 -4.24
C GLU A 231 13.05 19.36 -3.93
N SER A 232 12.10 20.04 -4.57
CA SER A 232 11.95 21.50 -4.45
C SER A 232 11.59 21.97 -3.03
N GLU A 233 10.86 21.14 -2.27
CA GLU A 233 10.39 21.47 -0.93
C GLU A 233 11.35 21.06 0.20
N ASN A 234 12.25 20.09 -0.02
CA ASN A 234 13.06 19.46 1.03
C ASN A 234 14.56 19.75 0.97
N ALA A 235 14.93 21.04 0.96
CA ALA A 235 16.33 21.50 0.92
C ALA A 235 17.25 21.05 2.10
N ALA A 236 16.74 20.29 3.06
CA ALA A 236 17.48 19.76 4.22
C ALA A 236 17.64 18.23 4.22
N ILE A 237 17.17 17.54 3.17
CA ILE A 237 17.12 16.08 3.07
C ILE A 237 17.86 15.62 1.80
N ASP A 238 18.72 14.62 1.92
CA ASP A 238 19.37 13.99 0.77
C ASP A 238 18.44 12.93 0.17
N ILE A 239 17.64 13.32 -0.83
CA ILE A 239 16.74 12.41 -1.55
C ILE A 239 17.53 11.62 -2.58
N LEU A 240 17.42 10.30 -2.53
CA LEU A 240 17.87 9.40 -3.58
C LEU A 240 16.67 8.69 -4.18
N THR A 241 16.60 8.67 -5.52
CA THR A 241 15.53 7.98 -6.25
C THR A 241 16.09 6.76 -6.99
N GLY A 242 15.29 5.70 -7.08
CA GLY A 242 15.58 4.49 -7.86
C GLY A 242 14.28 3.89 -8.41
N THR A 243 14.38 3.00 -9.38
CA THR A 243 13.21 2.43 -10.06
C THR A 243 13.40 0.97 -10.41
N VAL A 244 12.29 0.23 -10.42
CA VAL A 244 12.17 -1.12 -10.94
C VAL A 244 10.90 -1.13 -11.80
N PHE A 245 11.03 -1.52 -13.05
CA PHE A 245 9.90 -1.72 -13.96
C PHE A 245 9.85 -3.20 -14.34
N TYR A 246 8.66 -3.77 -14.34
CA TYR A 246 8.47 -5.19 -14.63
C TYR A 246 7.35 -5.45 -15.65
N ARG A 247 7.39 -6.65 -16.21
CA ARG A 247 6.37 -7.29 -17.04
C ARG A 247 6.35 -8.78 -16.70
N ASP A 248 5.79 -9.64 -17.55
CA ASP A 248 5.69 -11.07 -17.24
C ASP A 248 6.84 -11.95 -17.74
N GLU A 249 6.80 -13.22 -17.31
CA GLU A 249 7.64 -14.29 -17.81
C GLU A 249 7.42 -14.58 -19.30
N GLY A 250 8.48 -14.40 -20.10
CA GLY A 250 8.46 -14.64 -21.55
C GLY A 250 8.39 -13.38 -22.40
N ASP A 251 8.24 -12.21 -21.78
CA ASP A 251 8.34 -10.91 -22.45
C ASP A 251 9.77 -10.54 -22.89
N GLU A 252 9.89 -9.39 -23.57
CA GLU A 252 11.17 -8.74 -23.90
C GLU A 252 12.10 -8.61 -22.68
N TYR A 253 11.53 -8.41 -21.50
CA TYR A 253 12.19 -8.41 -20.20
C TYR A 253 11.16 -8.72 -19.10
N VAL A 254 11.56 -9.44 -18.06
CA VAL A 254 10.77 -9.58 -16.83
C VAL A 254 10.99 -8.36 -15.93
N VAL A 255 12.24 -7.92 -15.75
CA VAL A 255 12.58 -6.71 -14.96
C VAL A 255 13.67 -5.85 -15.62
N LYS A 256 13.49 -4.53 -15.56
CA LYS A 256 14.51 -3.49 -15.80
C LYS A 256 14.58 -2.58 -14.57
N HIS A 257 15.75 -2.10 -14.17
CA HIS A 257 15.87 -1.23 -13.00
C HIS A 257 16.93 -0.14 -13.15
N SER A 258 16.75 0.95 -12.40
CA SER A 258 17.74 2.02 -12.21
C SER A 258 18.09 2.14 -10.73
N GLY A 259 19.40 2.11 -10.42
CA GLY A 259 19.89 2.18 -9.05
C GLY A 259 19.77 3.58 -8.43
N PHE A 260 19.89 3.65 -7.09
CA PHE A 260 19.74 4.90 -6.36
C PHE A 260 20.70 6.01 -6.81
N THR A 261 20.14 7.17 -7.15
CA THR A 261 20.86 8.38 -7.57
C THR A 261 20.29 9.63 -6.91
N THR A 262 21.13 10.63 -6.67
CA THR A 262 20.72 11.99 -6.28
C THR A 262 20.44 12.88 -7.49
N ASP A 263 20.83 12.47 -8.70
CA ASP A 263 20.42 13.15 -9.93
C ASP A 263 19.05 12.62 -10.35
N ILE A 264 18.02 13.38 -9.99
CA ILE A 264 16.62 13.07 -10.26
C ILE A 264 16.32 12.96 -11.76
N ASN A 265 17.03 13.70 -12.62
CA ASN A 265 16.83 13.64 -14.06
C ASN A 265 17.16 12.24 -14.60
N THR A 266 18.20 11.58 -14.08
CA THR A 266 18.51 10.18 -14.42
C THR A 266 17.33 9.24 -14.15
N THR A 267 16.57 9.47 -13.07
CA THR A 267 15.38 8.66 -12.74
C THR A 267 14.18 9.03 -13.60
N VAL A 268 13.92 10.33 -13.80
CA VAL A 268 12.83 10.84 -14.64
C VAL A 268 12.99 10.40 -16.10
N ASP A 269 14.20 10.51 -16.66
CA ASP A 269 14.55 10.05 -18.00
C ASP A 269 14.37 8.54 -18.14
N PHE A 270 14.69 7.76 -17.09
CA PHE A 270 14.46 6.32 -17.09
C PHE A 270 12.96 5.99 -17.11
N ILE A 271 12.15 6.65 -16.26
CA ILE A 271 10.69 6.49 -16.20
C ILE A 271 10.06 6.83 -17.57
N GLY A 272 10.45 7.95 -18.17
CA GLY A 272 9.94 8.41 -19.47
C GLY A 272 10.27 7.49 -20.66
N GLN A 273 11.28 6.63 -20.54
CA GLN A 273 11.67 5.66 -21.58
C GLN A 273 10.89 4.34 -21.52
N GLN A 274 10.14 4.06 -20.45
CA GLN A 274 9.37 2.82 -20.34
C GLN A 274 8.09 2.89 -21.18
N VAL A 275 7.55 1.74 -21.57
CA VAL A 275 6.33 1.64 -22.38
C VAL A 275 5.55 0.41 -21.94
N ALA A 276 4.24 0.54 -21.77
CA ALA A 276 3.33 -0.58 -21.52
C ALA A 276 3.38 -1.58 -22.69
N ASN A 277 3.74 -2.83 -22.40
CA ASN A 277 3.75 -3.91 -23.40
C ASN A 277 3.84 -5.27 -22.73
N GLY A 278 3.62 -6.34 -23.49
CA GLY A 278 3.72 -7.68 -22.95
C GLY A 278 2.54 -8.05 -22.06
N GLY A 279 2.79 -8.96 -21.11
CA GLY A 279 1.77 -9.75 -20.44
C GLY A 279 1.08 -10.72 -21.40
N GLY A 280 0.00 -11.36 -20.96
CA GLY A 280 -0.86 -12.16 -21.83
C GLY A 280 -1.76 -13.13 -21.08
N ASP A 281 -1.23 -13.70 -20.00
CA ASP A 281 -2.02 -14.14 -18.87
C ASP A 281 -2.13 -13.02 -17.81
N TYR A 282 -3.02 -13.26 -16.85
CA TYR A 282 -3.21 -12.54 -15.60
C TYR A 282 -3.29 -13.71 -14.61
N PRO A 283 -2.24 -13.98 -13.80
CA PRO A 283 -1.40 -13.02 -13.06
C PRO A 283 -0.10 -12.57 -13.75
N GLU A 284 0.72 -11.77 -13.03
CA GLU A 284 1.95 -11.09 -13.50
C GLU A 284 3.18 -11.31 -12.58
N ALA A 285 4.39 -10.94 -13.01
CA ALA A 285 5.65 -11.24 -12.31
C ALA A 285 6.05 -10.33 -11.12
N VAL A 286 5.07 -9.85 -10.33
CA VAL A 286 5.28 -8.93 -9.18
C VAL A 286 6.35 -9.40 -8.19
N HIS A 287 6.47 -10.72 -7.98
CA HIS A 287 7.45 -11.34 -7.10
C HIS A 287 8.92 -11.09 -7.53
N THR A 288 9.19 -11.12 -8.83
CA THR A 288 10.52 -10.85 -9.40
C THR A 288 10.89 -9.37 -9.25
N ALA A 289 9.90 -8.48 -9.41
CA ALA A 289 10.05 -7.04 -9.19
C ALA A 289 10.36 -6.72 -7.72
N LEU A 290 9.61 -7.30 -6.78
CA LEU A 290 9.86 -7.20 -5.34
C LEU A 290 11.25 -7.73 -4.96
N SER A 291 11.64 -8.90 -5.50
CA SER A 291 12.95 -9.49 -5.24
C SER A 291 14.09 -8.59 -5.74
N THR A 292 13.99 -8.06 -6.97
CA THR A 292 14.95 -7.10 -7.53
C THR A 292 15.01 -5.83 -6.68
N ALA A 293 13.84 -5.26 -6.34
CA ALA A 293 13.75 -4.05 -5.54
C ALA A 293 14.37 -4.20 -4.15
N MET A 294 14.24 -5.37 -3.51
CA MET A 294 14.78 -5.60 -2.17
C MET A 294 16.24 -6.07 -2.16
N ASN A 295 16.72 -6.75 -3.21
CA ASN A 295 18.08 -7.31 -3.26
C ASN A 295 19.08 -6.50 -4.09
N GLU A 296 18.65 -5.91 -5.20
CA GLU A 296 19.55 -5.26 -6.18
C GLU A 296 19.61 -3.74 -6.02
N LEU A 297 18.51 -3.09 -5.62
CA LEU A 297 18.59 -1.69 -5.19
C LEU A 297 19.44 -1.59 -3.90
N GLN A 298 20.47 -0.75 -3.95
CA GLN A 298 21.48 -0.65 -2.90
C GLN A 298 21.03 0.26 -1.74
N TRP A 299 19.93 -0.13 -1.08
CA TRP A 299 19.39 0.53 0.10
C TRP A 299 20.46 0.71 1.20
N SER A 300 20.64 1.94 1.68
CA SER A 300 21.61 2.27 2.73
C SER A 300 21.14 1.80 4.10
N ASP A 301 22.04 1.23 4.92
CA ASP A 301 21.76 0.99 6.34
C ASP A 301 21.56 2.29 7.15
N ASN A 302 22.01 3.43 6.63
CA ASN A 302 22.03 4.75 7.28
C ASN A 302 21.08 5.76 6.61
N ALA A 303 19.94 5.31 6.07
CA ALA A 303 18.85 6.19 5.66
C ALA A 303 17.95 6.54 6.86
N ARG A 304 17.40 7.76 6.89
CA ARG A 304 16.35 8.18 7.83
C ARG A 304 15.09 7.36 7.59
N THR A 305 14.68 7.26 6.33
CA THR A 305 13.56 6.44 5.89
C THR A 305 13.82 5.90 4.49
N ARG A 306 13.12 4.82 4.16
CA ARG A 306 13.18 4.08 2.90
C ARG A 306 11.75 3.78 2.50
N ILE A 307 11.34 4.23 1.32
CA ILE A 307 9.96 4.11 0.84
C ILE A 307 10.02 3.47 -0.54
N ALA A 308 9.25 2.41 -0.73
CA ALA A 308 9.10 1.74 -2.01
C ALA A 308 7.61 1.74 -2.38
N PHE A 309 7.24 2.57 -3.36
CA PHE A 309 5.91 2.53 -3.95
C PHE A 309 5.83 1.36 -4.91
N LEU A 310 4.82 0.49 -4.75
CA LEU A 310 4.57 -0.64 -5.64
C LEU A 310 3.27 -0.37 -6.41
N ILE A 311 3.37 -0.05 -7.70
CA ILE A 311 2.22 0.33 -8.52
C ILE A 311 1.91 -0.79 -9.51
N LEU A 312 0.66 -1.30 -9.48
CA LEU A 312 0.22 -2.49 -10.21
C LEU A 312 -1.30 -2.55 -10.41
N ASP A 313 -1.72 -3.25 -11.46
CA ASP A 313 -3.11 -3.57 -11.85
C ASP A 313 -3.44 -5.08 -11.78
N ALA A 314 -2.44 -5.94 -11.52
CA ALA A 314 -2.58 -7.39 -11.53
C ALA A 314 -1.99 -8.11 -10.30
N PRO A 315 -2.51 -9.31 -9.94
CA PRO A 315 -1.95 -10.18 -8.91
C PRO A 315 -0.56 -10.72 -9.30
N PRO A 316 0.26 -11.13 -8.32
CA PRO A 316 1.28 -12.12 -8.58
C PRO A 316 0.69 -13.50 -8.87
N HIS A 317 1.44 -14.29 -9.63
CA HIS A 317 1.24 -15.74 -9.73
C HIS A 317 1.21 -16.41 -8.33
N TYR A 318 0.44 -17.51 -8.18
CA TYR A 318 0.07 -18.09 -6.88
C TYR A 318 0.81 -19.39 -6.52
N GLU A 319 1.75 -19.82 -7.36
CA GLU A 319 2.61 -20.97 -7.11
C GLU A 319 3.32 -20.85 -5.76
N THR A 320 3.44 -21.97 -5.03
CA THR A 320 4.08 -21.96 -3.70
C THR A 320 5.50 -21.38 -3.70
N ALA A 321 6.26 -21.52 -4.79
CA ALA A 321 7.57 -20.87 -4.92
C ALA A 321 7.46 -19.34 -4.92
N ILE A 322 6.51 -18.81 -5.70
CA ILE A 322 6.27 -17.38 -5.91
C ILE A 322 5.74 -16.72 -4.63
N VAL A 323 4.80 -17.38 -3.94
CA VAL A 323 4.31 -16.94 -2.63
C VAL A 323 5.46 -16.88 -1.60
N ASN A 324 6.37 -17.87 -1.58
CA ASN A 324 7.55 -17.84 -0.72
C ASN A 324 8.52 -16.70 -1.08
N ASP A 325 8.70 -16.37 -2.36
CA ASP A 325 9.57 -15.28 -2.78
C ASP A 325 9.01 -13.90 -2.42
N ILE A 326 7.68 -13.75 -2.42
CA ILE A 326 6.99 -12.59 -1.84
C ILE A 326 7.23 -12.53 -0.33
N HIS A 327 7.03 -13.63 0.41
CA HIS A 327 7.32 -13.69 1.86
C HIS A 327 8.75 -13.28 2.18
N ASN A 328 9.73 -13.81 1.43
CA ASN A 328 11.14 -13.48 1.58
C ASN A 328 11.42 -11.98 1.32
N SER A 329 10.83 -11.43 0.26
CA SER A 329 10.99 -10.02 -0.12
C SER A 329 10.38 -9.07 0.92
N VAL A 330 9.16 -9.35 1.39
CA VAL A 330 8.47 -8.53 2.40
C VAL A 330 9.17 -8.60 3.75
N LYS A 331 9.67 -9.79 4.14
CA LYS A 331 10.51 -9.93 5.33
C LYS A 331 11.79 -9.12 5.20
N LEU A 332 12.48 -9.18 4.06
CA LEU A 332 13.70 -8.39 3.83
C LEU A 332 13.43 -6.88 3.82
N ALA A 333 12.28 -6.45 3.27
CA ALA A 333 11.82 -5.06 3.32
C ALA A 333 11.67 -4.59 4.77
N ALA A 334 10.95 -5.35 5.60
CA ALA A 334 10.79 -5.05 7.02
C ALA A 334 12.15 -5.01 7.74
N GLU A 335 13.02 -6.02 7.57
CA GLU A 335 14.36 -6.08 8.17
C GLU A 335 15.26 -4.88 7.80
N LYS A 336 15.14 -4.38 6.56
CA LYS A 336 15.83 -3.18 6.08
C LYS A 336 15.14 -1.87 6.49
N GLY A 337 13.93 -1.91 7.06
CA GLY A 337 13.13 -0.73 7.36
C GLY A 337 12.66 0.01 6.11
N ILE A 338 12.38 -0.74 5.03
CA ILE A 338 11.77 -0.24 3.79
C ILE A 338 10.26 -0.34 3.95
N LYS A 339 9.58 0.79 3.85
CA LYS A 339 8.11 0.88 3.83
C LYS A 339 7.63 0.55 2.42
N LEU A 340 6.96 -0.59 2.24
CA LEU A 340 6.20 -0.85 1.02
C LEU A 340 4.90 -0.04 1.10
N ILE A 341 4.62 0.73 0.06
CA ILE A 341 3.36 1.46 -0.11
C ILE A 341 2.78 1.03 -1.46
N PRO A 342 1.95 -0.01 -1.49
CA PRO A 342 1.26 -0.37 -2.73
C PRO A 342 0.28 0.72 -3.15
N VAL A 343 0.20 0.93 -4.46
CA VAL A 343 -0.72 1.81 -5.17
C VAL A 343 -1.42 0.93 -6.21
N THR A 344 -2.62 0.47 -5.91
CA THR A 344 -3.37 -0.40 -6.83
C THR A 344 -4.15 0.42 -7.84
N ALA A 345 -4.04 0.04 -9.11
CA ALA A 345 -4.78 0.63 -10.23
C ALA A 345 -6.08 -0.15 -10.47
N SER A 346 -6.60 -0.09 -11.69
CA SER A 346 -7.73 -0.91 -12.14
C SER A 346 -7.32 -2.40 -12.20
N GLY A 347 -8.20 -3.28 -12.66
CA GLY A 347 -7.87 -4.70 -12.90
C GLY A 347 -7.81 -5.62 -11.67
N ILE A 348 -7.28 -5.16 -10.53
CA ILE A 348 -7.02 -6.03 -9.37
C ILE A 348 -8.27 -6.69 -8.76
N ASP A 349 -8.07 -7.86 -8.14
CA ASP A 349 -9.09 -8.56 -7.34
C ASP A 349 -8.94 -8.33 -5.82
N LYS A 350 -9.85 -8.92 -5.04
CA LYS A 350 -9.87 -8.78 -3.58
C LYS A 350 -8.70 -9.49 -2.93
N GLU A 351 -8.32 -10.65 -3.44
CA GLU A 351 -7.13 -11.37 -3.03
C GLU A 351 -5.89 -10.46 -3.14
N THR A 352 -5.73 -9.76 -4.27
CA THR A 352 -4.65 -8.79 -4.51
C THR A 352 -4.71 -7.60 -3.57
N GLU A 353 -5.90 -6.99 -3.36
CA GLU A 353 -6.09 -5.89 -2.40
C GLU A 353 -5.54 -6.25 -1.01
N PHE A 354 -5.91 -7.43 -0.51
CA PHE A 354 -5.46 -7.88 0.80
C PHE A 354 -3.98 -8.24 0.83
N LEU A 355 -3.40 -8.79 -0.24
CA LEU A 355 -1.95 -8.98 -0.34
C LEU A 355 -1.22 -7.65 -0.19
N MET A 356 -1.64 -6.63 -0.95
CA MET A 356 -1.06 -5.29 -0.88
C MET A 356 -1.17 -4.69 0.53
N ARG A 357 -2.31 -4.90 1.20
CA ARG A 357 -2.48 -4.47 2.60
C ARG A 357 -1.57 -5.23 3.58
N PHE A 358 -1.36 -6.54 3.40
CA PHE A 358 -0.35 -7.28 4.18
C PHE A 358 1.07 -6.72 3.95
N LEU A 359 1.44 -6.40 2.71
CA LEU A 359 2.73 -5.78 2.37
C LEU A 359 2.94 -4.45 3.12
N GLY A 360 1.94 -3.57 3.09
CA GLY A 360 1.97 -2.29 3.82
C GLY A 360 2.04 -2.47 5.34
N ILE A 361 1.20 -3.36 5.90
CA ILE A 361 1.19 -3.68 7.34
C ILE A 361 2.57 -4.15 7.80
N VAL A 362 3.13 -5.18 7.15
CA VAL A 362 4.36 -5.85 7.61
C VAL A 362 5.60 -4.94 7.52
N THR A 363 5.53 -3.90 6.69
CA THR A 363 6.65 -2.97 6.47
C THR A 363 6.48 -1.61 7.19
N ASN A 364 5.46 -1.45 8.03
CA ASN A 364 5.11 -0.18 8.67
C ASN A 364 4.83 0.95 7.62
N GLY A 365 4.24 0.57 6.49
CA GLY A 365 3.78 1.44 5.42
C GLY A 365 2.29 1.78 5.53
N THR A 366 1.64 1.92 4.38
CA THR A 366 0.21 2.23 4.21
C THR A 366 -0.27 1.62 2.89
N TYR A 367 -1.58 1.56 2.67
CA TYR A 367 -2.18 1.12 1.41
C TYR A 367 -2.74 2.33 0.64
N VAL A 368 -2.53 2.36 -0.67
CA VAL A 368 -3.07 3.37 -1.58
C VAL A 368 -3.79 2.65 -2.72
N PHE A 369 -4.91 3.21 -3.16
CA PHE A 369 -5.71 2.67 -4.25
C PHE A 369 -6.24 3.83 -5.11
N ILE A 370 -6.13 3.69 -6.43
CA ILE A 370 -6.68 4.65 -7.39
C ILE A 370 -8.21 4.54 -7.39
N THR A 371 -8.89 5.67 -7.57
CA THR A 371 -10.36 5.77 -7.53
C THR A 371 -10.92 6.26 -8.86
N ASN A 372 -12.16 5.86 -9.13
CA ASN A 372 -12.89 6.23 -10.35
C ASN A 372 -13.29 7.73 -10.43
N ASP A 373 -13.03 8.55 -9.40
CA ASP A 373 -13.43 9.97 -9.34
C ASP A 373 -12.82 10.82 -10.46
N SER A 374 -11.59 10.49 -10.88
CA SER A 374 -10.90 11.11 -12.02
C SER A 374 -11.45 10.70 -13.39
N GLY A 375 -12.07 9.53 -13.49
CA GLY A 375 -12.44 8.89 -14.75
C GLY A 375 -11.24 8.46 -15.62
N ILE A 376 -10.05 8.30 -15.02
CA ILE A 376 -8.83 7.80 -15.69
C ILE A 376 -8.63 6.32 -15.36
N GLY A 377 -8.20 5.54 -16.35
CA GLY A 377 -8.05 4.09 -16.26
C GLY A 377 -9.36 3.33 -16.49
N ASN A 378 -9.30 2.01 -16.29
CA ASN A 378 -10.49 1.15 -16.31
C ASN A 378 -11.23 1.21 -14.96
N ASP A 379 -12.38 0.53 -14.82
CA ASP A 379 -13.15 0.51 -13.57
C ASP A 379 -12.31 -0.08 -12.41
N HIS A 380 -12.10 0.72 -11.36
CA HIS A 380 -11.43 0.33 -10.12
C HIS A 380 -12.41 -0.35 -9.15
N ILE A 381 -11.95 -1.37 -8.42
CA ILE A 381 -12.74 -2.00 -7.36
C ILE A 381 -12.91 -1.05 -6.16
N GLU A 382 -14.07 -1.07 -5.52
CA GLU A 382 -14.26 -0.41 -4.22
C GLU A 382 -13.39 -1.11 -3.16
N ALA A 383 -12.45 -0.40 -2.55
CA ALA A 383 -11.52 -0.98 -1.56
C ALA A 383 -12.24 -1.41 -0.26
N SER A 384 -11.82 -2.52 0.36
CA SER A 384 -12.43 -3.05 1.60
C SER A 384 -11.98 -2.30 2.86
N VAL A 385 -12.11 -0.98 2.85
CA VAL A 385 -11.58 -0.03 3.85
C VAL A 385 -12.71 0.69 4.60
N GLY A 386 -12.36 1.53 5.58
CA GLY A 386 -13.33 2.44 6.21
C GLY A 386 -13.50 3.75 5.40
N ASP A 387 -14.12 4.76 6.01
CA ASP A 387 -14.23 6.09 5.39
C ASP A 387 -12.82 6.66 5.06
N TYR A 388 -12.66 7.21 3.87
CA TYR A 388 -11.40 7.79 3.37
C TYR A 388 -11.65 9.10 2.60
N ASP A 389 -10.63 9.95 2.51
CA ASP A 389 -10.63 11.16 1.67
C ASP A 389 -10.07 10.82 0.28
N VAL A 390 -10.67 11.39 -0.78
CA VAL A 390 -10.15 11.32 -2.16
C VAL A 390 -9.18 12.48 -2.39
N GLU A 391 -7.95 12.16 -2.77
CA GLU A 391 -6.89 13.12 -3.11
C GLU A 391 -6.39 12.91 -4.54
N LEU A 392 -5.60 13.86 -5.07
CA LEU A 392 -4.80 13.60 -6.27
C LEU A 392 -3.64 12.68 -5.91
N LEU A 393 -3.35 11.68 -6.75
CA LEU A 393 -2.34 10.66 -6.48
C LEU A 393 -0.95 11.27 -6.22
N ASN A 394 -0.50 12.21 -7.06
CA ASN A 394 0.77 12.89 -6.84
C ASN A 394 0.82 13.64 -5.49
N ALA A 395 -0.23 14.37 -5.11
CA ALA A 395 -0.32 15.10 -3.85
C ALA A 395 -0.30 14.14 -2.65
N LEU A 396 -1.04 13.03 -2.74
CA LEU A 396 -1.07 11.96 -1.73
C LEU A 396 0.32 11.32 -1.57
N MET A 397 1.01 11.01 -2.67
CA MET A 397 2.36 10.44 -2.62
C MET A 397 3.38 11.42 -1.99
N VAL A 398 3.33 12.72 -2.35
CA VAL A 398 4.14 13.77 -1.69
C VAL A 398 3.83 13.83 -0.19
N ARG A 399 2.55 13.80 0.19
CA ARG A 399 2.08 13.80 1.59
C ARG A 399 2.63 12.59 2.37
N LEU A 400 2.63 11.40 1.76
CA LEU A 400 3.19 10.19 2.36
C LEU A 400 4.72 10.23 2.50
N ILE A 401 5.44 10.76 1.51
CA ILE A 401 6.89 10.92 1.58
C ILE A 401 7.27 11.85 2.74
N LYS A 402 6.53 12.95 2.94
CA LYS A 402 6.71 13.84 4.11
C LYS A 402 6.34 13.13 5.43
N LYS A 403 5.17 12.48 5.51
CA LYS A 403 4.69 11.71 6.69
C LYS A 403 5.75 10.75 7.26
N TYR A 404 6.57 10.16 6.40
CA TYR A 404 7.60 9.19 6.79
C TYR A 404 9.03 9.73 6.81
N SER A 405 9.29 10.97 6.38
CA SER A 405 10.64 11.56 6.34
C SER A 405 10.86 12.73 7.30
N GLU A 406 9.81 13.42 7.73
CA GLU A 406 9.86 14.54 8.69
C GLU A 406 9.66 14.08 10.15
#